data_AF-A0A8T3WVG2-F1
#
_entry.id   AF-A0A8T3WVG2-F1
#
_cell.length_a   1.000
_cell.length_b   1.000
_cell.length_c   1.000
_cell.angle_alpha   90.00
_cell.angle_beta   90.00
_cell.angle_gamma   90.00
#
_symmetry.space_group_name_H-M   'P 1'
#
loop_
_entity.id
_entity.type
_entity.pdbx_description
1 polymer ?
#
loop_
_entity_poly.entity_id
_entity_poly.type
_entity_poly.pdbx_seq_one_letter_code
_entity_poly.pdbx_strand_id
1 'polypeptide(L)'
;MYSGVRLKDALIVGIDPGTTSAVAILDSVGNVLNVYSRRYISRAELISHIMKFGDPVVIASDVSIMPKSVEKIATKFGCVSYSPDISLSLVEKQNLTKEFNELVKNGHETDALSASIKAWKNYRNIFRKIDESLARFNKKDLFSKVVRRVIKEESPNIEDSIRNFIEDEKSQETQAKIGGNKKTVDEGLKRKLTESLSEIDSLKYQKELLNKALNDARKEISNLKIKSYPPKSETESRLGGSIEYLKKLRKAEIKGYYPIIEIGEVKPEIIEKIDREIDLEDRIVLVGGNQNLSVLNGYSIKCALVLGETENNIIGKIEFPIIKADDEIEKFDDISVIKKGYIERKMAEAKKKGLVGWLENYRKRRE
;
A
#
# COMPACT_ATOMS: atom_id res chain seq x y z
N MET A 1 -12.19 -24.36 16.12
CA MET A 1 -10.89 -24.97 16.49
C MET A 1 -9.89 -24.60 15.41
N TYR A 2 -9.10 -23.53 15.60
CA TYR A 2 -7.99 -23.22 14.70
C TYR A 2 -6.78 -24.01 15.19
N SER A 3 -6.47 -25.06 14.44
CA SER A 3 -5.33 -25.96 14.65
C SER A 3 -4.02 -25.18 14.64
N GLY A 4 -3.16 -25.49 15.61
CA GLY A 4 -1.97 -24.74 15.99
C GLY A 4 -1.10 -24.24 14.84
N VAL A 5 -0.83 -22.93 14.90
CA VAL A 5 0.24 -22.26 14.17
C VAL A 5 1.55 -22.96 14.55
N ARG A 6 2.05 -23.83 13.68
CA ARG A 6 3.39 -24.41 13.82
C ARG A 6 4.41 -23.31 13.50
N LEU A 7 5.43 -23.19 14.34
CA LEU A 7 6.62 -22.36 14.15
C LEU A 7 7.16 -22.45 12.71
N LYS A 8 6.93 -21.43 11.90
CA LYS A 8 7.63 -21.17 10.63
C LYS A 8 7.80 -19.66 10.48
N ASP A 9 8.71 -19.09 11.26
CA ASP A 9 8.93 -17.65 11.44
C ASP A 9 9.63 -16.96 10.25
N ALA A 10 9.60 -17.55 9.05
CA ALA A 10 10.29 -17.02 7.87
C ALA A 10 9.30 -16.78 6.74
N LEU A 11 9.06 -15.50 6.45
CA LEU A 11 8.20 -15.09 5.36
C LEU A 11 8.98 -14.65 4.13
N ILE A 12 8.46 -15.02 2.96
CA ILE A 12 8.82 -14.43 1.67
C ILE A 12 7.71 -13.46 1.29
N VAL A 13 8.07 -12.21 1.07
CA VAL A 13 7.10 -11.15 0.83
C VAL A 13 7.36 -10.49 -0.51
N GLY A 14 6.41 -10.58 -1.43
CA GLY A 14 6.41 -9.82 -2.68
C GLY A 14 5.71 -8.49 -2.51
N ILE A 15 6.29 -7.41 -3.04
CA ILE A 15 5.73 -6.06 -2.95
C ILE A 15 5.67 -5.46 -4.36
N ASP A 16 4.48 -5.04 -4.74
CA ASP A 16 4.27 -4.17 -5.90
C ASP A 16 3.97 -2.75 -5.39
N PRO A 17 4.86 -1.76 -5.61
CA PRO A 17 4.70 -0.40 -5.12
C PRO A 17 3.96 0.50 -6.12
N GLY A 18 3.18 1.45 -5.63
CA GLY A 18 2.53 2.45 -6.48
C GLY A 18 1.37 3.15 -5.79
N THR A 19 0.55 3.88 -6.56
CA THR A 19 -0.71 4.47 -6.07
C THR A 19 -1.60 3.40 -5.45
N THR A 20 -1.71 2.25 -6.12
CA THR A 20 -2.17 1.00 -5.52
C THR A 20 -0.91 0.19 -5.22
N SER A 21 -0.65 -0.09 -3.95
CA SER A 21 0.41 -1.05 -3.60
C SER A 21 -0.21 -2.37 -3.19
N ALA A 22 0.46 -3.45 -3.56
CA ALA A 22 0.06 -4.81 -3.21
C ALA A 22 1.18 -5.54 -2.48
N VAL A 23 0.77 -6.50 -1.65
CA VAL A 23 1.66 -7.38 -0.90
C VAL A 23 1.16 -8.81 -1.00
N ALA A 24 2.08 -9.74 -1.21
CA ALA A 24 1.83 -11.17 -1.13
C ALA A 24 2.81 -11.80 -0.15
N ILE A 25 2.32 -12.64 0.75
CA ILE A 25 3.07 -13.22 1.86
C ILE A 25 3.00 -14.73 1.75
N LEU A 26 4.16 -15.37 1.64
CA LEU A 26 4.32 -16.82 1.61
C LEU A 26 5.14 -17.28 2.83
N ASP A 27 4.87 -18.49 3.31
CA ASP A 27 5.78 -19.18 4.22
C ASP A 27 6.99 -19.78 3.49
N SER A 28 7.98 -20.26 4.25
CA SER A 28 9.20 -20.89 3.70
C SER A 28 8.95 -22.17 2.89
N VAL A 29 7.76 -22.76 3.00
CA VAL A 29 7.35 -23.97 2.25
C VAL A 29 6.58 -23.63 0.97
N GLY A 30 6.16 -22.38 0.81
CA GLY A 30 5.48 -21.88 -0.38
C GLY A 30 3.96 -21.77 -0.22
N ASN A 31 3.43 -21.91 0.99
CA ASN A 31 2.02 -21.67 1.24
C ASN A 31 1.73 -20.17 1.21
N VAL A 32 0.73 -19.75 0.43
CA VAL A 32 0.27 -18.36 0.39
C VAL A 32 -0.53 -18.08 1.67
N LEU A 33 0.01 -17.21 2.53
CA LEU A 33 -0.62 -16.81 3.79
C LEU A 33 -1.59 -15.64 3.59
N ASN A 34 -1.22 -14.69 2.72
CA ASN A 34 -2.06 -13.54 2.41
C ASN A 34 -1.67 -12.88 1.10
N VAL A 35 -2.67 -12.37 0.37
CA VAL A 35 -2.52 -11.45 -0.75
C VAL A 35 -3.47 -10.28 -0.53
N TYR A 36 -2.96 -9.06 -0.68
CA TYR A 36 -3.71 -7.86 -0.34
C TYR A 36 -3.19 -6.64 -1.11
N SER A 37 -4.12 -5.81 -1.59
CA SER A 37 -3.82 -4.52 -2.20
C SER A 37 -4.70 -3.40 -1.67
N ARG A 38 -4.17 -2.17 -1.65
CA ARG A 38 -4.92 -0.96 -1.28
C ARG A 38 -4.31 0.30 -1.90
N ARG A 39 -5.19 1.22 -2.31
CA ARG A 39 -4.78 2.57 -2.75
C ARG A 39 -4.26 3.39 -1.57
N TYR A 40 -3.18 4.14 -1.80
CA TYR A 40 -2.57 5.05 -0.82
C TYR A 40 -2.13 4.39 0.50
N ILE A 41 -1.76 3.10 0.46
CA ILE A 41 -1.21 2.43 1.64
C ILE A 41 0.16 3.01 1.98
N SER A 42 0.33 3.44 3.23
CA SER A 42 1.61 3.93 3.70
C SER A 42 2.59 2.78 3.93
N ARG A 43 3.89 3.06 3.85
CA ARG A 43 4.94 2.07 4.17
C ARG A 43 4.80 1.53 5.60
N ALA A 44 4.38 2.36 6.55
CA ALA A 44 4.17 1.96 7.93
C ALA A 44 3.00 0.97 8.07
N GLU A 45 1.90 1.20 7.37
CA GLU A 45 0.77 0.25 7.32
C GLU A 45 1.18 -1.06 6.66
N LEU A 46 1.95 -1.01 5.57
CA LEU A 46 2.42 -2.21 4.87
C LEU A 46 3.36 -3.05 5.76
N ILE A 47 4.30 -2.40 6.46
CA ILE A 47 5.16 -3.05 7.47
C ILE A 47 4.30 -3.68 8.57
N SER A 48 3.36 -2.91 9.13
CA SER A 48 2.48 -3.41 10.19
C SER A 48 1.64 -4.59 9.73
N HIS A 49 1.20 -4.60 8.48
CA HIS A 49 0.46 -5.72 7.90
C HIS A 49 1.32 -6.97 7.78
N ILE A 50 2.54 -6.86 7.24
CA ILE A 50 3.49 -7.99 7.14
C ILE A 50 3.78 -8.60 8.52
N MET A 51 4.02 -7.75 9.53
CA MET A 51 4.33 -8.20 10.89
C MET A 51 3.22 -9.01 11.57
N LYS A 52 1.96 -8.94 11.08
CA LYS A 52 0.87 -9.77 11.60
C LYS A 52 1.04 -11.25 11.27
N PHE A 53 1.81 -11.56 10.23
CA PHE A 53 2.00 -12.93 9.74
C PHE A 53 3.30 -13.57 10.23
N GLY A 54 4.27 -12.77 10.71
CA GLY A 54 5.58 -13.24 11.14
C GLY A 54 6.73 -12.33 10.71
N ASP A 55 7.95 -12.87 10.78
CA ASP A 55 9.18 -12.14 10.43
C ASP A 55 9.57 -12.36 8.96
N PRO A 56 9.59 -11.32 8.11
CA PRO A 56 10.01 -11.47 6.73
C PRO A 56 11.52 -11.70 6.64
N VAL A 57 11.94 -12.70 5.90
CA VAL A 57 13.36 -13.00 5.61
C VAL A 57 13.77 -12.57 4.21
N VAL A 58 12.83 -12.59 3.27
CA VAL A 58 13.03 -12.18 1.87
C VAL A 58 11.95 -11.18 1.48
N ILE A 59 12.36 -10.06 0.89
CA ILE A 59 11.49 -9.07 0.26
C ILE A 59 11.78 -9.08 -1.24
N ALA A 60 10.74 -9.27 -2.05
CA ALA A 60 10.84 -9.51 -3.48
C ALA A 60 10.10 -8.46 -4.31
N SER A 61 10.62 -8.19 -5.51
CA SER A 61 9.96 -7.41 -6.56
C SER A 61 9.94 -8.20 -7.86
N ASP A 62 8.96 -7.94 -8.72
CA ASP A 62 8.78 -8.56 -10.03
C ASP A 62 9.66 -7.92 -11.12
N VAL A 63 10.30 -6.78 -10.84
CA VAL A 63 11.20 -6.08 -11.75
C VAL A 63 12.67 -6.28 -11.40
N SER A 64 13.54 -6.25 -12.42
CA SER A 64 14.97 -6.53 -12.26
C SER A 64 15.73 -5.49 -11.42
N ILE A 65 15.36 -4.22 -11.55
CA ILE A 65 15.86 -3.17 -10.67
C ILE A 65 14.79 -2.91 -9.62
N MET A 66 15.03 -3.41 -8.41
CA MET A 66 14.10 -3.24 -7.29
C MET A 66 13.77 -1.75 -7.06
N PRO A 67 12.48 -1.39 -6.95
CA PRO A 67 12.10 -0.02 -6.63
C PRO A 67 12.64 0.41 -5.26
N LYS A 68 13.16 1.64 -5.16
CA LYS A 68 13.75 2.21 -3.92
C LYS A 68 12.79 2.15 -2.72
N SER A 69 11.48 2.20 -2.95
CA SER A 69 10.46 2.06 -1.91
C SER A 69 10.47 0.66 -1.28
N VAL A 70 10.59 -0.38 -2.11
CA VAL A 70 10.66 -1.79 -1.71
C VAL A 70 12.00 -2.08 -1.03
N GLU A 71 13.09 -1.57 -1.59
CA GLU A 71 14.43 -1.70 -1.00
C GLU A 71 14.50 -1.11 0.41
N LYS A 72 13.88 0.06 0.63
CA LYS A 72 13.78 0.67 1.98
C LYS A 72 13.01 -0.21 2.96
N ILE A 73 11.99 -0.94 2.50
CA ILE A 73 11.23 -1.87 3.35
C ILE A 73 12.11 -3.08 3.69
N ALA A 74 12.81 -3.65 2.70
CA ALA A 74 13.76 -4.75 2.91
C ALA A 74 14.83 -4.38 3.95
N THR A 75 15.45 -3.21 3.80
CA THR A 75 16.44 -2.69 4.77
C THR A 75 15.84 -2.49 6.15
N LYS A 76 14.60 -1.99 6.25
CA LYS A 76 13.93 -1.77 7.54
C LYS A 76 13.70 -3.06 8.32
N PHE A 77 13.42 -4.15 7.63
CA PHE A 77 13.31 -5.48 8.22
C PHE A 77 14.66 -6.22 8.31
N GLY A 78 15.74 -5.69 7.72
CA GLY A 78 17.01 -6.40 7.59
C GLY A 78 16.90 -7.66 6.71
N CYS A 79 15.94 -7.72 5.78
CA CYS A 79 15.71 -8.85 4.88
C CYS A 79 16.78 -8.94 3.80
N VAL A 80 16.79 -10.06 3.10
CA VAL A 80 17.37 -10.19 1.76
C VAL A 80 16.42 -9.53 0.76
N SER A 81 16.96 -8.72 -0.14
CA SER A 81 16.22 -8.20 -1.31
C SER A 81 16.36 -9.17 -2.48
N TYR A 82 15.25 -9.54 -3.11
CA TYR A 82 15.23 -10.38 -4.31
C TYR A 82 14.60 -9.64 -5.49
N SER A 83 15.31 -9.60 -6.61
CA SER A 83 14.79 -9.22 -7.92
C SER A 83 15.20 -10.27 -8.94
N PRO A 84 14.36 -10.57 -9.95
CA PRO A 84 14.74 -11.45 -11.05
C PRO A 84 15.79 -10.78 -11.95
N ASP A 85 16.62 -11.56 -12.64
CA ASP A 85 17.63 -11.00 -13.56
C ASP A 85 17.00 -10.16 -14.69
N ILE A 86 15.80 -10.56 -15.12
CA ILE A 86 14.97 -9.88 -16.11
C ILE A 86 13.59 -9.69 -15.49
N SER A 87 13.02 -8.49 -15.63
CA SER A 87 11.67 -8.19 -15.15
C SER A 87 10.66 -9.20 -15.70
N LEU A 88 9.77 -9.70 -14.83
CA LEU A 88 8.80 -10.72 -15.20
C LEU A 88 7.83 -10.18 -16.25
N SER A 89 7.68 -10.92 -17.35
CA SER A 89 6.67 -10.62 -18.36
C SER A 89 5.26 -10.96 -17.86
N LEU A 90 4.23 -10.33 -18.43
CA LEU A 90 2.83 -10.60 -18.07
C LEU A 90 2.49 -12.11 -18.12
N VAL A 91 2.96 -12.79 -19.16
CA VAL A 91 2.75 -14.24 -19.36
C VAL A 91 3.42 -15.05 -18.25
N GLU A 92 4.66 -14.70 -17.87
CA GLU A 92 5.35 -15.37 -16.77
C GLU A 92 4.63 -15.16 -15.44
N LYS A 93 4.15 -13.95 -15.17
CA LYS A 93 3.39 -13.65 -13.94
C LYS A 93 2.13 -14.50 -13.86
N GLN A 94 1.33 -14.54 -14.94
CA GLN A 94 0.13 -15.36 -15.03
C GLN A 94 0.44 -16.86 -14.86
N ASN A 95 1.53 -17.36 -15.44
CA ASN A 95 1.95 -18.75 -15.28
C ASN A 95 2.37 -19.07 -13.85
N LEU A 96 3.05 -18.14 -13.17
CA LEU A 96 3.46 -18.31 -11.77
C LEU A 96 2.26 -18.32 -10.82
N THR A 97 1.22 -17.53 -11.09
CA THR A 97 0.05 -17.36 -10.22
C THR A 97 -1.13 -18.25 -10.61
N LYS A 98 -1.02 -19.05 -11.68
CA LYS A 98 -2.13 -19.82 -12.27
C LYS A 98 -2.90 -20.67 -11.26
N GLU A 99 -2.20 -21.33 -10.34
CA GLU A 99 -2.79 -22.19 -9.31
C GLU A 99 -3.44 -21.40 -8.16
N PHE A 100 -3.24 -20.08 -8.12
CA PHE A 100 -3.67 -19.16 -7.06
C PHE A 100 -4.60 -18.06 -7.61
N ASN A 101 -5.15 -18.22 -8.81
CA ASN A 101 -5.98 -17.20 -9.46
C ASN A 101 -7.18 -16.77 -8.61
N GLU A 102 -7.71 -17.64 -7.76
CA GLU A 102 -8.82 -17.31 -6.85
C GLU A 102 -8.40 -16.42 -5.67
N LEU A 103 -7.10 -16.33 -5.38
CA LEU A 103 -6.54 -15.52 -4.28
C LEU A 103 -6.19 -14.08 -4.71
N VAL A 104 -6.15 -13.81 -6.01
CA VAL A 104 -5.79 -12.50 -6.58
C VAL A 104 -7.03 -11.80 -7.15
N LYS A 105 -7.15 -10.50 -6.90
CA LYS A 105 -8.30 -9.68 -7.34
C LYS A 105 -7.97 -8.73 -8.49
N ASN A 106 -6.69 -8.42 -8.69
CA ASN A 106 -6.24 -7.45 -9.69
C ASN A 106 -4.79 -7.71 -10.14
N GLY A 107 -4.33 -6.91 -11.11
CA GLY A 107 -2.98 -6.99 -11.67
C GLY A 107 -1.88 -6.75 -10.63
N HIS A 108 -2.06 -5.79 -9.72
CA HIS A 108 -1.08 -5.49 -8.67
C HIS A 108 -0.88 -6.67 -7.70
N GLU A 109 -1.97 -7.34 -7.31
CA GLU A 109 -1.91 -8.56 -6.49
C GLU A 109 -1.25 -9.72 -7.24
N THR A 110 -1.46 -9.81 -8.55
CA THR A 110 -0.77 -10.78 -9.42
C THR A 110 0.73 -10.50 -9.47
N ASP A 111 1.12 -9.23 -9.61
CA ASP A 111 2.50 -8.79 -9.65
C ASP A 111 3.21 -9.11 -8.32
N ALA A 112 2.63 -8.72 -7.19
CA ALA A 112 3.16 -9.02 -5.86
C ALA A 112 3.25 -10.53 -5.61
N LEU A 113 2.22 -11.31 -5.96
CA LEU A 113 2.23 -12.76 -5.79
C LEU A 113 3.29 -13.43 -6.67
N SER A 114 3.39 -13.04 -7.94
CA SER A 114 4.39 -13.58 -8.86
C SER A 114 5.82 -13.33 -8.36
N ALA A 115 6.11 -12.14 -7.82
CA ALA A 115 7.40 -11.81 -7.21
C ALA A 115 7.73 -12.74 -6.03
N SER A 116 6.79 -12.94 -5.12
CA SER A 116 6.97 -13.81 -3.95
C SER A 116 7.19 -15.30 -4.34
N ILE A 117 6.43 -15.81 -5.32
CA ILE A 117 6.57 -17.18 -5.82
C ILE A 117 7.91 -17.35 -6.53
N LYS A 118 8.33 -16.37 -7.35
CA LYS A 118 9.62 -16.41 -8.03
C LYS A 118 10.77 -16.45 -7.03
N ALA A 119 10.72 -15.60 -6.00
CA ALA A 119 11.69 -15.61 -4.91
C ALA A 119 11.72 -16.95 -4.15
N TRP A 120 10.55 -17.50 -3.82
CA TRP A 120 10.46 -18.81 -3.17
C TRP A 120 11.06 -19.92 -4.05
N LYS A 121 10.77 -19.95 -5.36
CA LYS A 121 11.36 -20.94 -6.27
C LYS A 121 12.90 -20.86 -6.32
N ASN A 122 13.46 -19.65 -6.20
CA ASN A 122 14.89 -19.43 -6.14
C ASN A 122 15.51 -19.98 -4.84
N TYR A 123 14.87 -19.75 -3.69
CA TYR A 123 15.44 -20.07 -2.38
C TYR A 123 14.94 -21.38 -1.75
N ARG A 124 13.92 -22.05 -2.31
CA ARG A 124 13.31 -23.28 -1.72
C ARG A 124 14.32 -24.37 -1.39
N ASN A 125 15.35 -24.53 -2.22
CA ASN A 125 16.39 -25.54 -2.00
C ASN A 125 17.27 -25.18 -0.80
N ILE A 126 17.61 -23.90 -0.64
CA ILE A 126 18.38 -23.39 0.49
C ILE A 126 17.54 -23.48 1.77
N PHE A 127 16.27 -23.08 1.72
CA PHE A 127 15.34 -23.21 2.85
C PHE A 127 15.23 -24.67 3.31
N ARG A 128 15.06 -25.61 2.39
CA ARG A 128 14.99 -27.03 2.72
C ARG A 128 16.27 -27.54 3.37
N LYS A 129 17.45 -27.21 2.82
CA LYS A 129 18.75 -27.58 3.40
C LYS A 129 18.94 -26.99 4.81
N ILE A 130 18.54 -25.75 5.02
CA ILE A 130 18.62 -25.10 6.34
C ILE A 130 17.68 -25.79 7.33
N ASP A 131 16.43 -26.09 6.95
CA ASP A 131 15.47 -26.77 7.85
C ASP A 131 15.95 -28.19 8.22
N GLU A 132 16.41 -28.96 7.23
CA GLU A 132 17.00 -30.29 7.45
C GLU A 132 18.23 -30.22 8.37
N SER A 133 19.10 -29.22 8.17
CA SER A 133 20.29 -29.05 9.00
C SER A 133 19.97 -28.65 10.43
N LEU A 134 19.11 -27.65 10.63
CA LEU A 134 18.70 -27.20 11.96
C LEU A 134 17.89 -28.25 12.72
N ALA A 135 17.14 -29.12 12.01
CA ALA A 135 16.50 -30.27 12.62
C ALA A 135 17.51 -31.21 13.28
N ARG A 136 18.65 -31.49 12.62
CA ARG A 136 19.73 -32.34 13.16
C ARG A 136 20.35 -31.77 14.44
N PHE A 137 20.44 -30.45 14.55
CA PHE A 137 20.97 -29.76 15.73
C PHE A 137 19.91 -29.44 16.80
N ASN A 138 18.64 -29.77 16.56
CA ASN A 138 17.50 -29.37 17.39
C ASN A 138 17.44 -27.85 17.64
N LYS A 139 17.69 -27.05 16.60
CA LYS A 139 17.78 -25.58 16.63
C LYS A 139 16.87 -24.91 15.59
N LYS A 140 15.66 -25.45 15.41
CA LYS A 140 14.71 -24.95 14.40
C LYS A 140 14.29 -23.49 14.62
N ASP A 141 14.35 -23.01 15.85
CA ASP A 141 14.12 -21.62 16.26
C ASP A 141 15.09 -20.62 15.58
N LEU A 142 16.25 -21.08 15.10
CA LEU A 142 17.24 -20.23 14.45
C LEU A 142 17.01 -20.06 12.93
N PHE A 143 15.96 -20.67 12.37
CA PHE A 143 15.74 -20.73 10.92
C PHE A 143 15.83 -19.36 10.24
N SER A 144 15.07 -18.37 10.70
CA SER A 144 15.03 -17.04 10.08
C SER A 144 16.37 -16.31 10.17
N LYS A 145 17.11 -16.47 11.28
CA LYS A 145 18.44 -15.86 11.46
C LYS A 145 19.45 -16.48 10.49
N VAL A 146 19.47 -17.82 10.39
CA VAL A 146 20.37 -18.55 9.50
C VAL A 146 20.07 -18.24 8.03
N VAL A 147 18.79 -18.18 7.65
CA VAL A 147 18.38 -17.79 6.29
C VAL A 147 18.94 -16.42 5.91
N ARG A 148 18.79 -15.41 6.78
CA ARG A 148 19.32 -14.06 6.52
C ARG A 148 20.84 -14.07 6.35
N ARG A 149 21.56 -14.83 7.18
CA ARG A 149 23.02 -14.93 7.11
C ARG A 149 23.48 -15.64 5.84
N VAL A 150 22.97 -16.84 5.59
CA VAL A 150 23.36 -17.67 4.44
C VAL A 150 23.11 -16.97 3.12
N ILE A 151 21.96 -16.31 2.97
CA ILE A 151 21.61 -15.66 1.71
C ILE A 151 22.34 -14.31 1.54
N LYS A 152 22.57 -13.53 2.60
CA LYS A 152 23.31 -12.25 2.49
C LYS A 152 24.81 -12.43 2.33
N GLU A 153 25.39 -13.43 3.00
CA GLU A 153 26.85 -13.65 3.03
C GLU A 153 27.31 -14.65 1.96
N GLU A 154 26.42 -15.08 1.05
CA GLU A 154 26.68 -16.07 -0.02
C GLU A 154 27.50 -17.28 0.46
N SER A 155 27.25 -17.73 1.70
CA SER A 155 28.11 -18.74 2.32
C SER A 155 27.97 -20.09 1.59
N PRO A 156 29.06 -20.65 1.04
CA PRO A 156 28.99 -21.86 0.24
C PRO A 156 28.69 -23.12 1.08
N ASN A 157 28.92 -23.09 2.39
CA ASN A 157 28.66 -24.21 3.29
C ASN A 157 27.68 -23.86 4.42
N ILE A 158 26.43 -24.32 4.26
CA ILE A 158 25.33 -24.13 5.21
C ILE A 158 25.66 -24.75 6.58
N GLU A 159 26.35 -25.88 6.64
CA GLU A 159 26.72 -26.49 7.93
C GLU A 159 27.75 -25.67 8.69
N ASP A 160 28.73 -25.12 7.99
CA ASP A 160 29.74 -24.25 8.60
C ASP A 160 29.12 -22.93 9.03
N SER A 161 28.21 -22.35 8.23
CA SER A 161 27.45 -21.15 8.65
C SER A 161 26.64 -21.41 9.91
N ILE A 162 26.03 -22.59 10.04
CA ILE A 162 25.27 -22.97 11.24
C ILE A 162 26.20 -23.18 12.43
N ARG A 163 27.32 -23.89 12.27
CA ARG A 163 28.29 -24.10 13.36
C ARG A 163 28.90 -22.78 13.83
N ASN A 164 29.38 -21.95 12.91
CA ASN A 164 29.91 -20.63 13.22
C ASN A 164 28.85 -19.76 13.90
N PHE A 165 27.60 -19.81 13.45
CA PHE A 165 26.52 -19.07 14.11
C PHE A 165 26.27 -19.56 15.55
N ILE A 166 26.28 -20.87 15.77
CA ILE A 166 26.12 -21.46 17.11
C ILE A 166 27.33 -21.11 18.01
N GLU A 167 28.54 -21.08 17.45
CA GLU A 167 29.78 -20.70 18.15
C GLU A 167 29.86 -19.21 18.44
N ASP A 168 29.39 -18.35 17.53
CA ASP A 168 29.27 -16.90 17.70
C ASP A 168 28.29 -16.58 18.83
N GLU A 169 27.12 -17.22 18.89
CA GLU A 169 26.15 -17.04 20.00
C GLU A 169 26.77 -17.48 21.35
N LYS A 170 27.50 -18.61 21.38
CA LYS A 170 28.21 -19.05 22.59
C LYS A 170 29.34 -18.11 23.00
N SER A 171 30.06 -17.54 22.03
CA SER A 171 31.18 -16.63 22.29
C SER A 171 30.70 -15.29 22.82
N GLN A 172 29.56 -14.79 22.35
CA GLN A 172 28.89 -13.60 22.89
C GLN A 172 28.39 -13.82 24.32
N GLU A 173 27.82 -14.99 24.63
CA GLU A 173 27.46 -15.37 26.00
C GLU A 173 28.68 -15.52 26.92
N THR A 174 29.83 -15.91 26.38
CA THR A 174 31.08 -16.11 27.15
C THR A 174 31.83 -14.80 27.35
N GLN A 175 31.86 -13.89 26.37
CA GLN A 175 32.43 -12.54 26.53
C GLN A 175 31.62 -11.70 27.53
N ALA A 176 30.30 -11.89 27.61
CA ALA A 176 29.47 -11.30 28.67
C ALA A 176 29.83 -11.84 30.09
N LYS A 177 30.50 -13.00 30.18
CA LYS A 177 30.91 -13.64 31.45
C LYS A 177 32.37 -13.37 31.86
N ILE A 178 33.26 -12.97 30.95
CA ILE A 178 34.72 -12.84 31.22
C ILE A 178 35.12 -11.48 31.84
N GLY A 179 34.23 -10.48 31.91
CA GLY A 179 34.53 -9.15 32.46
C GLY A 179 34.66 -8.99 33.99
N GLY A 180 34.69 -10.07 34.78
CA GLY A 180 34.65 -9.98 36.25
C GLY A 180 35.73 -10.80 36.95
N ASN A 181 36.90 -10.20 37.23
CA ASN A 181 37.92 -10.85 38.05
C ASN A 181 37.71 -10.59 39.56
N LYS A 182 37.98 -11.62 40.38
CA LYS A 182 37.75 -11.70 41.84
C LYS A 182 38.50 -10.61 42.62
N LYS A 183 37.77 -9.65 43.19
CA LYS A 183 38.09 -9.03 44.49
C LYS A 183 36.93 -9.33 45.43
N THR A 184 37.27 -9.94 46.58
CA THR A 184 36.48 -10.08 47.82
C THR A 184 34.97 -10.06 47.63
N VAL A 185 34.36 -11.25 47.75
CA VAL A 185 32.94 -11.54 47.52
C VAL A 185 31.98 -10.50 48.14
N ASP A 186 32.36 -9.82 49.22
CA ASP A 186 31.55 -8.79 49.89
C ASP A 186 31.62 -7.37 49.26
N GLU A 187 32.76 -6.93 48.71
CA GLU A 187 32.88 -5.59 48.09
C GLU A 187 32.37 -5.56 46.64
N GLY A 188 32.57 -6.66 45.90
CA GLY A 188 32.05 -6.79 44.54
C GLY A 188 30.52 -6.86 44.47
N LEU A 189 29.89 -7.48 45.47
CA LEU A 189 28.42 -7.50 45.62
C LEU A 189 27.89 -6.11 45.98
N LYS A 190 28.54 -5.40 46.91
CA LYS A 190 28.19 -4.01 47.23
C LYS A 190 28.33 -3.10 46.01
N ARG A 191 29.42 -3.22 45.25
CA ARG A 191 29.66 -2.39 44.06
C ARG A 191 28.66 -2.71 42.94
N LYS A 192 28.37 -3.98 42.67
CA LYS A 192 27.31 -4.38 41.73
C LYS A 192 25.93 -3.94 42.19
N LEU A 193 25.66 -3.95 43.50
CA LEU A 193 24.41 -3.47 44.06
C LEU A 193 24.29 -1.96 43.86
N THR A 194 25.35 -1.18 44.12
CA THR A 194 25.37 0.27 43.90
C THR A 194 25.26 0.62 42.41
N GLU A 195 25.97 -0.10 41.54
CA GLU A 195 25.89 0.06 40.08
C GLU A 195 24.49 -0.30 39.58
N SER A 196 23.92 -1.43 40.02
CA SER A 196 22.55 -1.84 39.66
C SER A 196 21.50 -0.87 40.19
N LEU A 197 21.68 -0.31 41.38
CA LEU A 197 20.78 0.71 41.93
C LEU A 197 20.87 2.02 41.14
N SER A 198 22.09 2.44 40.76
CA SER A 198 22.29 3.61 39.90
C SER A 198 21.70 3.41 38.50
N GLU A 199 21.80 2.20 37.97
CA GLU A 199 21.23 1.84 36.68
C GLU A 199 19.71 1.80 36.75
N ILE A 200 19.14 1.22 37.82
CA ILE A 200 17.70 1.25 38.10
C ILE A 200 17.20 2.68 38.21
N ASP A 201 17.92 3.58 38.87
CA ASP A 201 17.50 4.98 39.00
C ASP A 201 17.63 5.74 37.67
N SER A 202 18.68 5.48 36.89
CA SER A 202 18.82 6.02 35.54
C SER A 202 17.70 5.54 34.60
N LEU A 203 17.32 4.26 34.70
CA LEU A 203 16.25 3.64 33.92
C LEU A 203 14.88 4.14 34.37
N LYS A 204 14.66 4.34 35.67
CA LYS A 204 13.44 4.98 36.19
C LYS A 204 13.32 6.41 35.69
N TYR A 205 14.41 7.17 35.71
CA TYR A 205 14.43 8.53 35.20
C TYR A 205 14.16 8.58 33.68
N GLN A 206 14.81 7.72 32.90
CA GLN A 206 14.54 7.58 31.47
C GLN A 206 13.10 7.14 31.19
N LYS A 207 12.55 6.21 31.97
CA LYS A 207 11.16 5.78 31.87
C LYS A 207 10.20 6.93 32.18
N GLU A 208 10.51 7.78 33.14
CA GLU A 208 9.70 8.94 33.48
C GLU A 208 9.74 10.00 32.38
N LEU A 209 10.93 10.30 31.85
CA LEU A 209 11.10 11.19 30.70
C LEU A 209 10.38 10.67 29.46
N LEU A 210 10.53 9.37 29.18
CA LEU A 210 9.89 8.73 28.04
C LEU A 210 8.37 8.74 28.22
N ASN A 211 7.85 8.48 29.42
CA ASN A 211 6.42 8.56 29.71
C ASN A 211 5.87 9.99 29.56
N LYS A 212 6.64 11.01 29.97
CA LYS A 212 6.29 12.42 29.73
C LYS A 212 6.24 12.72 28.23
N ALA A 213 7.28 12.37 27.49
CA ALA A 213 7.32 12.54 26.03
C ALA A 213 6.20 11.76 25.32
N LEU A 214 5.87 10.56 25.79
CA LEU A 214 4.80 9.73 25.24
C LEU A 214 3.42 10.32 25.55
N ASN A 215 3.24 10.91 26.74
CA ASN A 215 2.02 11.65 27.08
C ASN A 215 1.89 12.94 26.27
N ASP A 216 2.97 13.68 26.05
CA ASP A 216 2.95 14.90 25.25
C ASP A 216 2.69 14.58 23.77
N ALA A 217 3.36 13.56 23.22
CA ALA A 217 3.07 13.04 21.89
C ALA A 217 1.64 12.51 21.78
N ARG A 218 1.09 11.88 22.81
CA ARG A 218 -0.33 11.43 22.84
C ARG A 218 -1.29 12.61 22.87
N LYS A 219 -0.99 13.67 23.63
CA LYS A 219 -1.79 14.91 23.64
C LYS A 219 -1.73 15.60 22.28
N GLU A 220 -0.56 15.63 21.66
CA GLU A 220 -0.38 16.19 20.32
C GLU A 220 -1.12 15.36 19.26
N ILE A 221 -1.01 14.04 19.29
CA ILE A 221 -1.81 13.13 18.44
C ILE A 221 -3.30 13.30 18.72
N SER A 222 -3.72 13.46 19.97
CA SER A 222 -5.13 13.69 20.33
C SER A 222 -5.63 15.01 19.75
N ASN A 223 -4.85 16.08 19.86
CA ASN A 223 -5.18 17.39 19.33
C ASN A 223 -5.17 17.41 17.80
N LEU A 224 -4.22 16.72 17.17
CA LEU A 224 -4.16 16.53 15.72
C LEU A 224 -5.31 15.64 15.23
N LYS A 225 -5.70 14.61 15.97
CA LYS A 225 -6.88 13.78 15.69
C LYS A 225 -8.18 14.56 15.82
N ILE A 226 -8.32 15.42 16.83
CA ILE A 226 -9.49 16.31 16.99
C ILE A 226 -9.56 17.34 15.85
N LYS A 227 -8.41 17.84 15.36
CA LYS A 227 -8.36 18.72 14.18
C LYS A 227 -8.57 17.98 12.85
N SER A 228 -8.21 16.69 12.78
CA SER A 228 -8.32 15.85 11.57
C SER A 228 -9.63 15.06 11.48
N TYR A 229 -10.37 14.89 12.58
CA TYR A 229 -11.63 14.17 12.66
C TYR A 229 -12.63 14.99 13.49
N PRO A 230 -13.65 15.61 12.87
CA PRO A 230 -14.78 16.17 13.63
C PRO A 230 -15.50 15.07 14.43
N PRO A 231 -16.26 15.42 15.47
CA PRO A 231 -16.84 14.46 16.43
C PRO A 231 -17.66 13.33 15.76
N LYS A 232 -17.62 12.13 16.36
CA LYS A 232 -18.24 10.87 15.86
C LYS A 232 -19.72 11.00 15.46
N SER A 233 -20.47 11.89 16.10
CA SER A 233 -21.90 12.12 15.79
C SER A 233 -22.12 12.81 14.44
N GLU A 234 -21.19 13.65 13.97
CA GLU A 234 -21.26 14.25 12.64
C GLU A 234 -20.80 13.26 11.56
N THR A 235 -19.82 12.42 11.85
CA THR A 235 -19.27 11.47 10.88
C THR A 235 -20.23 10.32 10.58
N GLU A 236 -20.92 9.76 11.57
CA GLU A 236 -21.94 8.72 11.33
C GLU A 236 -23.13 9.25 10.52
N SER A 237 -23.56 10.49 10.76
CA SER A 237 -24.62 11.15 9.99
C SER A 237 -24.20 11.46 8.55
N ARG A 238 -22.94 11.92 8.35
CA ARG A 238 -22.35 12.17 7.02
C ARG A 238 -22.13 10.87 6.23
N LEU A 239 -21.59 9.82 6.86
CA LEU A 239 -21.39 8.51 6.21
C LEU A 239 -22.73 7.86 5.84
N GLY A 240 -23.75 7.98 6.68
CA GLY A 240 -25.10 7.50 6.37
C GLY A 240 -25.68 8.18 5.13
N GLY A 241 -25.55 9.51 5.04
CA GLY A 241 -25.98 10.30 3.89
C GLY A 241 -25.24 9.96 2.60
N SER A 242 -23.90 9.83 2.64
CA SER A 242 -23.11 9.46 1.45
C SER A 242 -23.45 8.06 0.94
N ILE A 243 -23.66 7.07 1.82
CA ILE A 243 -24.06 5.72 1.43
C ILE A 243 -25.45 5.70 0.78
N GLU A 244 -26.40 6.44 1.35
CA GLU A 244 -27.74 6.55 0.79
C GLU A 244 -27.72 7.23 -0.59
N TYR A 245 -26.94 8.30 -0.73
CA TYR A 245 -26.73 8.99 -2.00
C TYR A 245 -26.14 8.05 -3.06
N LEU A 246 -25.08 7.30 -2.74
CA LEU A 246 -24.47 6.33 -3.66
C LEU A 246 -25.44 5.23 -4.10
N LYS A 247 -26.32 4.76 -3.20
CA LYS A 247 -27.39 3.79 -3.54
C LYS A 247 -28.37 4.37 -4.56
N LYS A 248 -28.73 5.65 -4.45
CA LYS A 248 -29.61 6.33 -5.42
C LYS A 248 -28.95 6.45 -6.79
N LEU A 249 -27.67 6.81 -6.85
CA LEU A 249 -26.90 6.84 -8.11
C LEU A 249 -26.95 5.47 -8.79
N ARG A 250 -26.70 4.39 -8.04
CA ARG A 250 -26.69 3.03 -8.60
C ARG A 250 -28.07 2.58 -9.10
N LYS A 251 -29.14 2.99 -8.41
CA LYS A 251 -30.53 2.70 -8.81
C LYS A 251 -30.90 3.40 -10.12
N ALA A 252 -30.43 4.64 -10.33
CA ALA A 252 -30.62 5.36 -11.58
C ALA A 252 -29.86 4.68 -12.75
N GLU A 253 -28.62 4.24 -12.51
CA GLU A 253 -27.82 3.50 -13.51
C GLU A 253 -28.50 2.22 -13.97
N ILE A 254 -29.05 1.43 -13.05
CA ILE A 254 -29.78 0.19 -13.37
C ILE A 254 -31.01 0.46 -14.24
N LYS A 255 -31.65 1.62 -14.06
CA LYS A 255 -32.82 2.05 -14.86
C LYS A 255 -32.44 2.66 -16.22
N GLY A 256 -31.16 2.68 -16.59
CA GLY A 256 -30.71 3.16 -17.90
C GLY A 256 -30.42 4.67 -17.97
N TYR A 257 -30.22 5.31 -16.82
CA TYR A 257 -29.85 6.72 -16.73
C TYR A 257 -28.40 6.88 -16.26
N TYR A 258 -27.75 7.98 -16.64
CA TYR A 258 -26.52 8.42 -16.00
C TYR A 258 -26.85 9.49 -14.95
N PRO A 259 -26.39 9.31 -13.70
CA PRO A 259 -26.50 10.37 -12.71
C PRO A 259 -25.53 11.52 -13.00
N ILE A 260 -25.99 12.73 -12.71
CA ILE A 260 -25.26 13.98 -12.88
C ILE A 260 -24.85 14.52 -11.52
N ILE A 261 -23.55 14.79 -11.37
CA ILE A 261 -22.98 15.40 -10.18
C ILE A 261 -22.94 16.91 -10.36
N GLU A 262 -23.70 17.64 -9.55
CA GLU A 262 -23.75 19.10 -9.59
C GLU A 262 -22.63 19.69 -8.74
N ILE A 263 -21.69 20.38 -9.39
CA ILE A 263 -20.51 20.95 -8.71
C ILE A 263 -20.62 22.47 -8.58
N GLY A 264 -21.44 23.13 -9.40
CA GLY A 264 -21.57 24.58 -9.38
C GLY A 264 -20.26 25.25 -9.79
N GLU A 265 -19.47 25.71 -8.82
CA GLU A 265 -18.16 26.34 -9.03
C GLU A 265 -17.00 25.32 -9.05
N VAL A 266 -16.19 25.38 -10.11
CA VAL A 266 -15.01 24.51 -10.25
C VAL A 266 -13.82 25.08 -9.48
N LYS A 267 -13.78 24.79 -8.16
CA LYS A 267 -12.65 25.10 -7.26
C LYS A 267 -11.94 23.80 -6.85
N PRO A 268 -10.59 23.73 -6.87
CA PRO A 268 -9.85 22.50 -6.55
C PRO A 268 -10.25 21.86 -5.22
N GLU A 269 -10.43 22.66 -4.17
CA GLU A 269 -10.82 22.22 -2.83
C GLU A 269 -12.20 21.54 -2.81
N ILE A 270 -13.14 22.06 -3.61
CA ILE A 270 -14.51 21.51 -3.73
C ILE A 270 -14.46 20.20 -4.50
N ILE A 271 -13.74 20.16 -5.62
CA ILE A 271 -13.61 18.93 -6.43
C ILE A 271 -12.96 17.81 -5.61
N GLU A 272 -11.87 18.09 -4.89
CA GLU A 272 -11.18 17.09 -4.08
C GLU A 272 -12.05 16.55 -2.94
N LYS A 273 -12.96 17.38 -2.41
CA LYS A 273 -13.93 16.93 -1.41
C LYS A 273 -14.98 16.01 -2.03
N ILE A 274 -15.54 16.42 -3.17
CA ILE A 274 -16.57 15.64 -3.88
C ILE A 274 -16.00 14.31 -4.35
N ASP A 275 -14.82 14.31 -4.97
CA ASP A 275 -14.15 13.09 -5.45
C ASP A 275 -13.90 12.08 -4.31
N ARG A 276 -13.47 12.55 -3.14
CA ARG A 276 -13.32 11.69 -1.95
C ARG A 276 -14.62 11.05 -1.47
N GLU A 277 -15.76 11.71 -1.69
CA GLU A 277 -17.06 11.23 -1.21
C GLU A 277 -17.77 10.32 -2.22
N ILE A 278 -17.65 10.60 -3.52
CA ILE A 278 -18.47 9.94 -4.55
C ILE A 278 -17.69 9.32 -5.71
N ASP A 279 -16.38 9.53 -5.80
CA ASP A 279 -15.49 9.11 -6.89
C ASP A 279 -15.94 9.65 -8.26
N LEU A 280 -15.25 10.67 -8.78
CA LEU A 280 -15.67 11.35 -10.03
C LEU A 280 -15.29 10.57 -11.29
N GLU A 281 -14.51 9.51 -11.18
CA GLU A 281 -14.10 8.68 -12.30
C GLU A 281 -15.32 8.16 -13.08
N ASP A 282 -15.30 8.33 -14.41
CA ASP A 282 -16.38 7.92 -15.31
C ASP A 282 -17.78 8.54 -15.01
N ARG A 283 -17.85 9.60 -14.20
CA ARG A 283 -19.10 10.31 -13.90
C ARG A 283 -19.37 11.50 -14.83
N ILE A 284 -20.65 11.88 -14.92
CA ILE A 284 -21.08 13.11 -15.59
C ILE A 284 -21.14 14.23 -14.57
N VAL A 285 -20.51 15.35 -14.89
CA VAL A 285 -20.42 16.51 -13.99
C VAL A 285 -21.12 17.71 -14.58
N LEU A 286 -22.07 18.31 -13.86
CA LEU A 286 -22.67 19.60 -14.20
C LEU A 286 -21.92 20.73 -13.53
N VAL A 287 -21.44 21.66 -14.34
CA VAL A 287 -20.71 22.86 -13.91
C VAL A 287 -21.51 24.11 -14.27
N GLY A 288 -21.54 25.06 -13.34
CA GLY A 288 -22.30 26.31 -13.47
C GLY A 288 -21.64 27.33 -14.40
N GLY A 289 -20.39 27.11 -14.81
CA GLY A 289 -19.66 28.01 -15.70
C GLY A 289 -18.42 27.40 -16.34
N ASN A 290 -17.72 28.20 -17.13
CA ASN A 290 -16.68 27.75 -18.07
C ASN A 290 -15.26 27.83 -17.49
N GLN A 291 -15.12 28.40 -16.28
CA GLN A 291 -13.82 28.70 -15.70
C GLN A 291 -13.20 27.46 -15.05
N ASN A 292 -11.88 27.31 -15.17
CA ASN A 292 -11.09 26.27 -14.51
C ASN A 292 -11.48 24.81 -14.82
N LEU A 293 -12.14 24.54 -15.95
CA LEU A 293 -12.51 23.18 -16.36
C LEU A 293 -11.32 22.23 -16.48
N SER A 294 -10.12 22.73 -16.78
CA SER A 294 -8.90 21.90 -16.83
C SER A 294 -8.57 21.20 -15.51
N VAL A 295 -9.08 21.70 -14.37
CA VAL A 295 -8.94 21.04 -13.06
C VAL A 295 -9.54 19.62 -13.10
N LEU A 296 -10.61 19.42 -13.88
CA LEU A 296 -11.30 18.14 -14.00
C LEU A 296 -10.52 17.09 -14.81
N ASN A 297 -9.45 17.48 -15.54
CA ASN A 297 -8.63 16.53 -16.30
C ASN A 297 -8.03 15.44 -15.40
N GLY A 298 -7.63 15.82 -14.18
CA GLY A 298 -7.03 14.89 -13.21
C GLY A 298 -7.99 13.84 -12.65
N TYR A 299 -9.29 13.92 -12.96
CA TYR A 299 -10.34 13.09 -12.36
C TYR A 299 -10.99 12.12 -13.35
N SER A 300 -10.51 12.05 -14.60
CA SER A 300 -10.98 11.08 -15.61
C SER A 300 -12.50 10.98 -15.75
N ILE A 301 -13.18 12.14 -15.73
CA ILE A 301 -14.63 12.21 -15.82
C ILE A 301 -15.13 11.76 -17.20
N LYS A 302 -16.37 11.26 -17.27
CA LYS A 302 -17.00 10.82 -18.53
C LYS A 302 -17.29 11.99 -19.45
N CYS A 303 -17.88 13.06 -18.92
CA CYS A 303 -18.08 14.34 -19.61
C CYS A 303 -18.49 15.46 -18.65
N ALA A 304 -18.29 16.70 -19.07
CA ALA A 304 -18.79 17.88 -18.38
C ALA A 304 -20.02 18.46 -19.10
N LEU A 305 -21.09 18.70 -18.35
CA LEU A 305 -22.27 19.47 -18.76
C LEU A 305 -22.10 20.91 -18.29
N VAL A 306 -22.18 21.89 -19.19
CA VAL A 306 -21.96 23.30 -18.86
C VAL A 306 -23.25 24.10 -19.04
N LEU A 307 -23.62 24.87 -18.02
CA LEU A 307 -24.71 25.86 -18.09
C LEU A 307 -24.20 27.15 -18.75
N GLY A 308 -24.10 27.18 -20.08
CA GLY A 308 -23.66 28.37 -20.82
C GLY A 308 -23.05 28.09 -22.21
N GLU A 309 -22.62 29.14 -22.91
CA GLU A 309 -21.81 29.01 -24.13
C GLU A 309 -20.35 28.74 -23.76
N THR A 310 -19.71 27.75 -24.38
CA THR A 310 -18.31 27.40 -24.14
C THR A 310 -17.40 28.27 -24.99
N GLU A 311 -16.37 28.88 -24.38
CA GLU A 311 -15.37 29.63 -25.15
C GLU A 311 -14.49 28.69 -25.99
N ASN A 312 -14.31 28.99 -27.28
CA ASN A 312 -13.53 28.17 -28.21
C ASN A 312 -12.05 27.98 -27.80
N ASN A 313 -11.52 28.85 -26.94
CA ASN A 313 -10.12 28.82 -26.49
C ASN A 313 -9.79 27.69 -25.49
N ILE A 314 -10.79 26.94 -24.99
CA ILE A 314 -10.59 25.91 -23.95
C ILE A 314 -10.48 24.49 -24.55
N ILE A 315 -10.90 24.31 -25.80
CA ILE A 315 -11.02 23.00 -26.49
C ILE A 315 -9.67 22.25 -26.59
N GLY A 316 -8.54 22.95 -26.58
CA GLY A 316 -7.20 22.35 -26.66
C GLY A 316 -6.55 21.96 -25.33
N LYS A 317 -7.17 22.26 -24.18
CA LYS A 317 -6.62 22.02 -22.83
C LYS A 317 -7.41 21.00 -22.01
N ILE A 318 -8.49 20.46 -22.58
CA ILE A 318 -9.44 19.59 -21.88
C ILE A 318 -9.38 18.18 -22.46
N GLU A 319 -9.36 17.19 -21.58
CA GLU A 319 -9.20 15.77 -21.94
C GLU A 319 -10.53 15.00 -22.01
N PHE A 320 -11.65 15.66 -21.70
CA PHE A 320 -12.99 15.07 -21.68
C PHE A 320 -13.98 15.83 -22.58
N PRO A 321 -15.07 15.20 -23.04
CA PRO A 321 -16.11 15.86 -23.82
C PRO A 321 -16.84 16.93 -23.00
N ILE A 322 -17.06 18.10 -23.60
CA ILE A 322 -17.91 19.17 -23.04
C ILE A 322 -19.22 19.21 -23.81
N ILE A 323 -20.33 19.20 -23.09
CA ILE A 323 -21.67 19.19 -23.64
C ILE A 323 -22.44 20.35 -23.02
N LYS A 324 -23.20 21.09 -23.83
CA LYS A 324 -24.07 22.14 -23.31
C LYS A 324 -25.22 21.47 -22.55
N ALA A 325 -25.46 21.88 -21.30
CA ALA A 325 -26.61 21.42 -20.55
C ALA A 325 -27.89 21.87 -21.27
N ASP A 326 -28.82 20.93 -21.45
CA ASP A 326 -30.09 21.13 -22.13
C ASP A 326 -31.25 20.59 -21.26
N ASP A 327 -32.47 20.77 -21.74
CA ASP A 327 -33.70 20.46 -21.00
C ASP A 327 -33.96 18.95 -20.81
N GLU A 328 -33.06 18.07 -21.28
CA GLU A 328 -33.13 16.60 -21.13
C GLU A 328 -32.59 16.11 -19.78
N ILE A 329 -32.22 17.02 -18.87
CA ILE A 329 -31.89 16.69 -17.48
C ILE A 329 -33.18 16.40 -16.72
N GLU A 330 -33.37 15.15 -16.35
CA GLU A 330 -34.50 14.69 -15.54
C GLU A 330 -34.13 14.61 -14.05
N LYS A 331 -35.14 14.61 -13.17
CA LYS A 331 -34.95 14.29 -11.75
C LYS A 331 -35.39 12.85 -11.48
N PHE A 332 -34.52 12.08 -10.85
CA PHE A 332 -34.83 10.73 -10.37
C PHE A 332 -34.64 10.68 -8.87
N ASP A 333 -35.71 10.38 -8.13
CA ASP A 333 -35.80 10.61 -6.68
C ASP A 333 -35.49 12.11 -6.38
N ASP A 334 -34.26 12.44 -6.01
CA ASP A 334 -33.75 13.80 -5.72
C ASP A 334 -32.44 14.14 -6.47
N ILE A 335 -31.95 13.24 -7.33
CA ILE A 335 -30.72 13.43 -8.11
C ILE A 335 -31.04 13.81 -9.56
N SER A 336 -30.18 14.64 -10.15
CA SER A 336 -30.23 14.94 -11.59
C SER A 336 -29.70 13.77 -12.39
N VAL A 337 -30.40 13.40 -13.46
CA VAL A 337 -30.05 12.28 -14.32
C VAL A 337 -30.26 12.62 -15.78
N ILE A 338 -29.61 11.87 -16.66
CA ILE A 338 -29.78 11.99 -18.11
C ILE A 338 -29.89 10.62 -18.75
N LYS A 339 -30.74 10.48 -19.78
CA LYS A 339 -30.91 9.20 -20.49
C LYS A 339 -29.59 8.77 -21.13
N LYS A 340 -29.18 7.52 -20.88
CA LYS A 340 -27.90 6.97 -21.36
C LYS A 340 -27.73 7.09 -22.87
N GLY A 341 -28.73 6.67 -23.65
CA GLY A 341 -28.67 6.73 -25.11
C GLY A 341 -28.64 8.16 -25.67
N TYR A 342 -29.15 9.15 -24.94
CA TYR A 342 -29.08 10.55 -25.36
C TYR A 342 -27.66 11.09 -25.19
N ILE A 343 -27.10 10.98 -23.99
CA ILE A 343 -25.78 11.54 -23.69
C ILE A 343 -24.66 10.86 -24.46
N GLU A 344 -24.73 9.56 -24.72
CA GLU A 344 -23.75 8.83 -25.53
C GLU A 344 -23.64 9.38 -26.96
N ARG A 345 -24.78 9.75 -27.56
CA ARG A 345 -24.79 10.41 -28.89
C ARG A 345 -24.16 11.80 -28.84
N LYS A 346 -24.51 12.60 -27.83
CA LYS A 346 -23.92 13.94 -27.64
C LYS A 346 -22.41 13.89 -27.37
N MET A 347 -21.93 12.92 -26.60
CA MET A 347 -20.51 12.69 -26.38
C MET A 347 -19.78 12.34 -27.69
N ALA A 348 -20.37 11.49 -28.53
CA ALA A 348 -19.79 11.15 -29.82
C ALA A 348 -19.70 12.37 -30.77
N GLU A 349 -20.73 13.24 -30.78
CA GLU A 349 -20.72 14.51 -31.51
C GLU A 349 -19.65 15.48 -30.99
N ALA A 350 -19.55 15.63 -29.67
CA ALA A 350 -18.57 16.50 -29.02
C ALA A 350 -17.13 16.05 -29.30
N LYS A 351 -16.85 14.74 -29.24
CA LYS A 351 -15.53 14.18 -29.58
C LYS A 351 -15.15 14.46 -31.04
N LYS A 352 -16.10 14.35 -31.97
CA LYS A 352 -15.88 14.68 -33.40
C LYS A 352 -15.54 16.17 -33.59
N LYS A 353 -16.29 17.07 -32.94
CA LYS A 353 -16.04 18.52 -33.00
C LYS A 353 -14.70 18.90 -32.36
N GLY A 354 -14.37 18.32 -31.21
CA GLY A 354 -13.09 18.54 -30.52
C GLY A 354 -11.88 18.09 -31.36
N LEU A 355 -11.98 16.95 -32.04
CA LEU A 355 -10.94 16.46 -32.94
C LEU A 355 -10.73 17.38 -34.15
N VAL A 356 -11.83 17.89 -34.75
CA VAL A 356 -11.77 18.85 -35.87
C VAL A 356 -11.14 20.18 -35.42
N GLY A 357 -11.57 20.72 -34.27
CA GLY A 357 -11.00 21.96 -33.72
C GLY A 357 -9.51 21.82 -33.31
N TRP A 358 -9.09 20.64 -32.86
CA TRP A 358 -7.68 20.34 -32.58
C TRP A 358 -6.84 20.35 -33.86
N LEU A 359 -7.35 19.76 -34.96
CA LEU A 359 -6.69 19.75 -36.27
C LEU A 359 -6.58 21.16 -36.89
N GLU A 360 -7.60 22.00 -36.76
CA GLU A 360 -7.57 23.39 -37.24
C GLU A 360 -6.58 24.26 -36.47
N ASN A 361 -6.53 24.12 -35.14
CA ASN A 361 -5.55 24.80 -34.28
C ASN A 361 -4.11 24.26 -34.45
N TYR A 362 -3.94 23.03 -34.92
CA TYR A 362 -2.63 22.50 -35.31
C TYR A 362 -2.14 23.12 -36.63
N ARG A 363 -3.04 23.32 -37.61
CA ARG A 363 -2.72 23.98 -38.89
C ARG A 363 -2.37 25.46 -38.71
N LYS A 364 -3.13 26.21 -37.90
CA LYS A 364 -2.85 27.64 -37.59
C LYS A 364 -1.54 27.90 -36.82
N ARG A 365 -0.92 26.87 -36.23
CA ARG A 365 0.37 26.96 -35.54
C ARG A 365 1.58 26.69 -36.45
N ARG A 366 1.33 26.33 -37.71
CA ARG A 366 2.35 26.01 -38.73
C ARG A 366 2.44 27.04 -39.86
N GLU A 367 1.46 27.94 -39.96
CA GLU A 367 1.56 29.21 -40.70
C GLU A 367 2.06 30.29 -39.74
#